data_AF-A0A7Y3H035-F1
#
_entry.id   AF-A0A7Y3H035-F1
#
_cell.length_a   1.000
_cell.length_b   1.000
_cell.length_c   1.000
_cell.angle_alpha   90.00
_cell.angle_beta   90.00
_cell.angle_gamma   90.00
#
_symmetry.space_group_name_H-M   'P 1'
#
loop_
_entity.id
_entity.type
_entity.pdbx_description
1 polymer ?
#
loop_
_entity_poly.entity_id
_entity_poly.type
_entity_poly.pdbx_seq_one_letter_code
_entity_poly.pdbx_strand_id
1 'polypeptide(L)'
;MIPTSERESKKPLLTRELLGVGVFVGSYMAAAVVRAAYARNVEFLFYIAVMLLLILAVILIHRRVALSQGLLWALAAWGGLHMAGGLVPLPESWPIDGDIRVLYSWWIVPKQAGGAAGGWLKYDQLTHAYGFGVTTWLCWQGLRGALTGYRRAGREVEPTIGLMVITAAAGAGFGALNEIVEFVATRITVTNVGGYENTGWDLVYNAVGALIAVGLIYAFRRRGAVSTTECTEVRG
;
A
#
# COMPACT_ATOMS: atom_id res chain seq x y z
N MET A 1 -42.92 -24.49 2.33
CA MET A 1 -41.69 -25.04 1.73
C MET A 1 -40.62 -23.95 1.85
N ILE A 2 -39.69 -24.10 2.79
CA ILE A 2 -38.68 -23.08 3.12
C ILE A 2 -37.52 -23.25 2.12
N PRO A 3 -37.02 -22.18 1.46
CA PRO A 3 -35.89 -22.32 0.55
C PRO A 3 -34.67 -22.73 1.36
N THR A 4 -34.09 -23.86 1.00
CA THR A 4 -32.82 -24.36 1.54
C THR A 4 -31.75 -23.31 1.34
N SER A 5 -31.13 -22.88 2.45
CA SER A 5 -29.96 -22.01 2.47
C SER A 5 -28.92 -22.49 1.46
N GLU A 6 -28.59 -21.67 0.47
CA GLU A 6 -27.40 -21.85 -0.35
C GLU A 6 -26.21 -22.03 0.58
N ARG A 7 -25.62 -23.21 0.53
CA ARG A 7 -24.37 -23.51 1.21
C ARG A 7 -23.32 -22.63 0.54
N GLU A 8 -23.01 -21.49 1.18
CA GLU A 8 -21.93 -20.60 0.78
C GLU A 8 -20.66 -21.45 0.69
N SER A 9 -20.25 -21.79 -0.54
CA SER A 9 -19.05 -22.56 -0.80
C SER A 9 -17.87 -21.72 -0.32
N LYS A 10 -17.39 -22.01 0.89
CA LYS A 10 -16.20 -21.36 1.47
C LYS A 10 -15.04 -21.68 0.53
N LYS A 11 -14.67 -20.71 -0.31
CA LYS A 11 -13.46 -20.80 -1.14
C LYS A 11 -12.29 -21.19 -0.22
N PRO A 12 -11.46 -22.16 -0.60
CA PRO A 12 -10.37 -22.63 0.25
C PRO A 12 -9.45 -21.46 0.58
N LEU A 13 -9.14 -21.29 1.87
CA LEU A 13 -8.29 -20.20 2.38
C LEU A 13 -6.84 -20.27 1.87
N LEU A 14 -6.41 -21.44 1.41
CA LEU A 14 -5.09 -21.68 0.83
C LEU A 14 -5.25 -22.06 -0.64
N THR A 15 -5.03 -21.11 -1.53
CA THR A 15 -4.72 -21.41 -2.94
C THR A 15 -3.21 -21.39 -3.12
N ARG A 16 -2.69 -22.03 -4.18
CA ARG A 16 -1.24 -22.04 -4.46
C ARG A 16 -0.68 -20.62 -4.62
N GLU A 17 -1.51 -19.71 -5.12
CA GLU A 17 -1.19 -18.31 -5.33
C GLU A 17 -1.06 -17.55 -4.00
N LEU A 18 -1.97 -17.81 -3.04
CA LEU A 18 -1.88 -17.26 -1.69
C LEU A 18 -0.68 -17.80 -0.92
N LEU A 19 -0.30 -19.07 -1.17
CA LEU A 19 0.91 -19.65 -0.61
C LEU A 19 2.16 -18.89 -1.09
N GLY A 20 2.23 -18.53 -2.37
CA GLY A 20 3.35 -17.75 -2.92
C GLY A 20 3.51 -16.39 -2.23
N VAL A 21 2.41 -15.64 -2.09
CA VAL A 21 2.41 -14.36 -1.35
C VAL A 21 2.81 -14.58 0.11
N GLY A 22 2.25 -15.60 0.77
CA GLY A 22 2.54 -15.92 2.17
C GLY A 22 4.00 -16.30 2.41
N VAL A 23 4.61 -17.09 1.52
CA VAL A 23 6.04 -17.45 1.58
C VAL A 23 6.91 -16.21 1.39
N PHE A 24 6.57 -15.34 0.44
CA PHE A 24 7.30 -14.10 0.21
C PHE A 24 7.23 -13.15 1.41
N VAL A 25 6.04 -12.96 1.99
CA VAL A 25 5.87 -12.14 3.20
C VAL A 25 6.57 -12.76 4.40
N GLY A 26 6.38 -14.07 4.61
CA GLY A 26 7.00 -14.80 5.71
C GLY A 26 8.53 -14.74 5.66
N SER A 27 9.14 -14.80 4.46
CA SER A 27 10.59 -14.78 4.32
C SER A 27 11.20 -13.43 4.69
N TYR A 28 10.65 -12.32 4.19
CA TYR A 28 11.20 -11.00 4.56
C TYR A 28 10.87 -10.64 6.01
N MET A 29 9.72 -11.05 6.54
CA MET A 29 9.38 -10.82 7.96
C MET A 29 10.31 -11.59 8.89
N ALA A 30 10.64 -12.85 8.57
CA ALA A 30 11.61 -13.62 9.32
C ALA A 30 12.99 -12.97 9.29
N ALA A 31 13.45 -12.53 8.12
CA ALA A 31 14.70 -11.80 7.97
C ALA A 31 14.71 -10.48 8.77
N ALA A 32 13.59 -9.75 8.75
CA ALA A 32 13.43 -8.49 9.48
C ALA A 32 13.51 -8.69 11.00
N VAL A 33 12.83 -9.71 11.54
CA VAL A 33 12.88 -10.07 12.96
C VAL A 33 14.30 -10.45 13.38
N VAL A 34 14.97 -11.31 12.62
CA VAL A 34 16.35 -11.72 12.91
C VAL A 34 17.29 -10.51 12.93
N ARG A 35 17.17 -9.64 11.92
CA ARG A 35 18.01 -8.43 11.81
C ARG A 35 17.76 -7.45 12.95
N ALA A 36 16.49 -7.17 13.28
CA ALA A 36 16.11 -6.25 14.35
C ALA A 36 16.57 -6.76 15.72
N ALA A 37 16.40 -8.06 15.98
CA ALA A 37 16.86 -8.71 17.21
C ALA A 37 18.38 -8.66 17.35
N TYR A 38 19.12 -8.97 16.28
CA TYR A 38 20.58 -8.89 16.26
C TYR A 38 21.09 -7.46 16.49
N ALA A 39 20.44 -6.47 15.87
CA ALA A 39 20.78 -5.06 16.02
C ALA A 39 20.31 -4.44 17.35
N ARG A 40 19.54 -5.18 18.17
CA ARG A 40 18.83 -4.68 19.37
C ARG A 40 18.03 -3.40 19.09
N ASN A 41 17.44 -3.30 17.89
CA ASN A 41 16.70 -2.13 17.45
C ASN A 41 15.25 -2.22 17.93
N VAL A 42 14.97 -1.63 19.10
CA VAL A 42 13.64 -1.66 19.73
C VAL A 42 12.60 -0.89 18.91
N GLU A 43 12.99 0.22 18.30
CA GLU A 43 12.14 0.97 17.37
C GLU A 43 11.64 0.07 16.24
N PHE A 44 12.54 -0.69 15.62
CA PHE A 44 12.16 -1.56 14.51
C PHE A 44 11.29 -2.76 14.95
N LEU A 45 11.43 -3.22 16.19
CA LEU A 45 10.51 -4.23 16.75
C LEU A 45 9.07 -3.70 16.87
N PHE A 46 8.90 -2.40 17.20
CA PHE A 46 7.59 -1.75 17.18
C PHE A 46 6.99 -1.76 15.77
N TYR A 47 7.76 -1.39 14.74
CA TYR A 47 7.28 -1.43 13.35
C TYR A 47 6.97 -2.84 12.86
N ILE A 48 7.73 -3.86 13.28
CA ILE A 48 7.39 -5.27 13.01
C ILE A 48 6.03 -5.62 13.60
N ALA A 49 5.73 -5.20 14.82
CA ALA A 49 4.43 -5.45 15.45
C ALA A 49 3.27 -4.78 14.68
N VAL A 50 3.45 -3.53 14.25
CA VAL A 50 2.51 -2.83 13.38
C VAL A 50 2.33 -3.59 12.06
N MET A 51 3.42 -4.05 11.45
CA MET A 51 3.37 -4.80 10.19
C MET A 51 2.57 -6.11 10.34
N LEU A 52 2.74 -6.84 11.44
CA LEU A 52 1.93 -8.04 11.73
C LEU A 52 0.44 -7.72 11.87
N LEU A 53 0.10 -6.60 12.52
CA LEU A 53 -1.29 -6.13 12.63
C LEU A 53 -1.88 -5.79 11.24
N LEU A 54 -1.11 -5.12 10.39
CA LEU A 54 -1.53 -4.79 9.03
C LEU A 54 -1.71 -6.04 8.16
N ILE A 55 -0.80 -7.01 8.26
CA ILE A 55 -0.95 -8.31 7.58
C ILE A 55 -2.24 -9.00 8.02
N LEU A 56 -2.52 -9.03 9.33
CA LEU A 56 -3.77 -9.57 9.86
C LEU A 56 -4.99 -8.82 9.29
N ALA A 57 -4.96 -7.49 9.28
CA ALA A 57 -6.03 -6.68 8.72
C ALA A 57 -6.29 -7.00 7.24
N VAL A 58 -5.22 -7.13 6.43
CA VAL A 58 -5.32 -7.51 5.01
C VAL A 58 -5.93 -8.90 4.86
N ILE A 59 -5.53 -9.88 5.68
CA ILE A 59 -6.13 -11.23 5.67
C ILE A 59 -7.63 -11.15 5.97
N LEU A 60 -8.03 -10.41 7.00
CA LEU A 60 -9.43 -10.26 7.38
C LEU A 60 -10.26 -9.57 6.27
N ILE A 61 -9.72 -8.52 5.65
CA ILE A 61 -10.36 -7.83 4.53
C ILE A 61 -10.45 -8.76 3.31
N HIS A 62 -9.38 -9.48 2.98
CA HIS A 62 -9.37 -10.41 1.85
C HIS A 62 -10.45 -11.49 2.00
N ARG A 63 -10.67 -12.01 3.21
CA ARG A 63 -11.75 -12.97 3.48
C ARG A 63 -13.15 -12.43 3.25
N ARG A 64 -13.35 -11.10 3.27
CA ARG A 64 -14.66 -10.45 3.08
C ARG A 64 -14.85 -9.88 1.68
N VAL A 65 -13.79 -9.33 1.10
CA VAL A 65 -13.84 -8.58 -0.16
C VAL A 65 -13.35 -9.41 -1.34
N ALA A 66 -12.61 -10.51 -1.08
CA ALA A 66 -11.93 -11.32 -2.10
C ALA A 66 -11.01 -10.47 -2.99
N LEU A 67 -10.05 -9.79 -2.35
CA LEU A 67 -9.07 -8.93 -3.03
C LEU A 67 -8.37 -9.66 -4.19
N SER A 68 -8.09 -8.93 -5.27
CA SER A 68 -7.39 -9.47 -6.42
C SER A 68 -5.96 -9.91 -6.06
N GLN A 69 -5.48 -10.94 -6.75
CA GLN A 69 -4.11 -11.44 -6.56
C GLN A 69 -3.06 -10.36 -6.83
N GLY A 70 -3.27 -9.51 -7.84
CA GLY A 70 -2.36 -8.40 -8.15
C GLY A 70 -2.25 -7.41 -6.99
N LEU A 71 -3.36 -7.12 -6.31
CA LEU A 71 -3.35 -6.24 -5.13
C LEU A 71 -2.63 -6.89 -3.94
N LEU A 72 -2.79 -8.19 -3.73
CA LEU A 72 -2.08 -8.91 -2.66
C LEU A 72 -0.56 -8.89 -2.88
N TRP A 73 -0.10 -9.11 -4.11
CA TRP A 73 1.33 -8.98 -4.44
C TRP A 73 1.84 -7.54 -4.30
N ALA A 74 1.04 -6.55 -4.68
CA ALA A 74 1.41 -5.14 -4.52
C ALA A 74 1.53 -4.75 -3.04
N LEU A 75 0.59 -5.18 -2.19
CA LEU A 75 0.66 -5.00 -0.73
C LEU A 75 1.88 -5.72 -0.13
N ALA A 76 2.15 -6.95 -0.59
CA ALA A 76 3.31 -7.72 -0.13
C ALA A 76 4.63 -7.06 -0.51
N ALA A 77 4.73 -6.54 -1.74
CA ALA A 77 5.88 -5.78 -2.21
C ALA A 77 6.06 -4.49 -1.42
N TRP A 78 4.99 -3.74 -1.16
CA TRP A 78 5.03 -2.54 -0.33
C TRP A 78 5.54 -2.84 1.08
N GLY A 79 5.03 -3.90 1.71
CA GLY A 79 5.52 -4.39 2.99
C GLY A 79 7.00 -4.72 2.99
N GLY A 80 7.48 -5.39 1.94
CA GLY A 80 8.91 -5.69 1.76
C GLY A 80 9.76 -4.43 1.60
N LEU A 81 9.30 -3.46 0.80
CA LEU A 81 9.97 -2.16 0.63
C LEU A 81 10.05 -1.38 1.95
N HIS A 82 8.99 -1.43 2.76
CA HIS A 82 8.95 -0.79 4.08
C HIS A 82 9.91 -1.46 5.06
N MET A 83 9.93 -2.81 5.10
CA MET A 83 10.88 -3.55 5.94
C MET A 83 12.34 -3.29 5.52
N ALA A 84 12.61 -3.25 4.21
CA ALA A 84 13.92 -2.91 3.70
C ALA A 84 14.31 -1.47 4.06
N GLY A 85 13.35 -0.53 3.98
CA GLY A 85 13.49 0.88 4.30
C GLY A 85 14.21 1.13 5.64
N GLY A 86 13.74 0.49 6.71
CA GLY A 86 14.31 0.70 8.05
C GLY A 86 15.42 -0.25 8.47
N LEU A 87 15.76 -1.27 7.67
CA LEU A 87 16.75 -2.29 8.03
C LEU A 87 17.99 -2.35 7.15
N VAL A 88 17.87 -1.98 5.88
CA VAL A 88 18.97 -2.07 4.92
C VAL A 88 19.91 -0.88 5.15
N PRO A 89 21.15 -1.10 5.61
CA PRO A 89 22.11 -0.03 5.79
C PRO A 89 22.61 0.46 4.43
N LEU A 90 22.93 1.74 4.34
CA LEU A 90 23.47 2.35 3.12
C LEU A 90 25.00 2.46 3.15
N PRO A 91 25.70 2.47 2.00
CA PRO A 91 27.15 2.75 1.94
C PRO A 91 27.46 4.20 2.28
N GLU A 92 28.56 4.50 2.99
CA GLU A 92 28.93 5.85 3.47
C GLU A 92 28.89 6.96 2.40
N SER A 93 29.19 6.61 1.15
CA SER A 93 29.19 7.53 0.02
C SER A 93 27.80 7.98 -0.44
N TRP A 94 26.73 7.33 0.02
CA TRP A 94 25.37 7.64 -0.42
C TRP A 94 24.79 8.82 0.36
N PRO A 95 24.09 9.76 -0.32
CA PRO A 95 23.48 10.91 0.32
C PRO A 95 22.30 10.48 1.17
N ILE A 96 22.26 10.94 2.43
CA ILE A 96 21.19 10.60 3.37
C ILE A 96 20.57 11.85 4.01
N ASP A 97 19.38 11.66 4.56
CA ASP A 97 18.71 12.59 5.46
C ASP A 97 18.93 12.18 6.91
N GLY A 98 19.35 13.12 7.77
CA GLY A 98 19.67 12.87 9.17
C GLY A 98 20.88 11.95 9.39
N ASP A 99 20.98 11.40 10.61
CA ASP A 99 22.16 10.65 11.07
C ASP A 99 22.03 9.13 10.89
N ILE A 100 20.80 8.62 10.74
CA ILE A 100 20.52 7.18 10.67
C ILE A 100 20.66 6.71 9.22
N ARG A 101 21.63 5.83 8.96
CA ARG A 101 22.03 5.42 7.60
C ARG A 101 21.29 4.19 7.08
N VAL A 102 19.97 4.28 6.96
CA VAL A 102 19.12 3.22 6.42
C VAL A 102 18.48 3.65 5.11
N LEU A 103 17.93 2.70 4.36
CA LEU A 103 17.36 2.93 3.04
C LEU A 103 16.29 4.05 3.01
N TYR A 104 15.50 4.21 4.08
CA TYR A 104 14.55 5.33 4.23
C TYR A 104 15.20 6.71 4.19
N SER A 105 16.41 6.81 4.71
CA SER A 105 17.15 8.06 4.73
C SER A 105 17.74 8.41 3.37
N TRP A 106 17.68 7.53 2.36
CA TRP A 106 18.35 7.74 1.09
C TRP A 106 17.70 8.83 0.23
N TRP A 107 18.49 9.82 -0.18
CA TRP A 107 18.15 10.72 -1.29
C TRP A 107 18.47 10.07 -2.64
N ILE A 108 17.45 9.49 -3.29
CA ILE A 108 17.57 8.92 -4.64
C ILE A 108 17.97 10.00 -5.63
N VAL A 109 17.35 11.18 -5.50
CA VAL A 109 17.66 12.36 -6.32
C VAL A 109 18.13 13.48 -5.39
N PRO A 110 19.45 13.60 -5.12
CA PRO A 110 19.99 14.64 -4.25
C PRO A 110 20.03 16.02 -4.95
N LYS A 111 20.03 17.12 -4.17
CA LYS A 111 20.15 18.49 -4.71
C LYS A 111 21.59 18.87 -5.05
N GLN A 112 22.57 18.40 -4.28
CA GLN A 112 23.99 18.57 -4.56
C GLN A 112 24.73 17.23 -4.62
N ALA A 113 25.69 17.14 -5.54
CA ALA A 113 26.65 16.04 -5.57
C ALA A 113 27.57 16.17 -4.35
N GLY A 114 27.32 15.37 -3.31
CA GLY A 114 28.14 15.37 -2.09
C GLY A 114 27.39 15.28 -0.76
N GLY A 115 26.04 15.26 -0.76
CA GLY A 115 25.27 14.89 0.44
C GLY A 115 25.03 16.00 1.48
N ALA A 116 25.18 17.28 1.11
CA ALA A 116 24.65 18.35 1.95
C ALA A 116 23.10 18.31 1.95
N ALA A 117 22.50 18.58 3.10
CA ALA A 117 21.10 18.30 3.44
C ALA A 117 20.08 18.65 2.34
N GLY A 118 19.31 17.64 1.93
CA GLY A 118 18.14 17.79 1.07
C GLY A 118 18.29 17.17 -0.32
N GLY A 119 17.19 16.65 -0.83
CA GLY A 119 17.04 16.18 -2.19
C GLY A 119 15.67 16.53 -2.76
N TRP A 120 15.44 16.08 -3.99
CA TRP A 120 14.16 16.19 -4.67
C TRP A 120 13.28 14.97 -4.42
N LEU A 121 13.90 13.80 -4.19
CA LEU A 121 13.19 12.55 -3.97
C LEU A 121 13.95 11.65 -2.98
N LYS A 122 13.28 11.29 -1.87
CA LYS A 122 13.71 10.23 -0.93
C LYS A 122 13.16 8.88 -1.35
N TYR A 123 13.85 7.82 -0.95
CA TYR A 123 13.28 6.47 -0.97
C TYR A 123 11.96 6.39 -0.19
N ASP A 124 11.89 7.10 0.92
CA ASP A 124 10.69 7.19 1.76
C ASP A 124 9.46 7.67 0.99
N GLN A 125 9.60 8.85 0.38
CA GLN A 125 8.61 9.49 -0.48
C GLN A 125 8.13 8.58 -1.63
N LEU A 126 9.05 7.86 -2.27
CA LEU A 126 8.69 6.89 -3.31
C LEU A 126 7.88 5.71 -2.75
N THR A 127 8.28 5.21 -1.57
CA THR A 127 7.61 4.12 -0.86
C THR A 127 6.21 4.52 -0.43
N HIS A 128 6.03 5.76 0.03
CA HIS A 128 4.75 6.37 0.35
C HIS A 128 3.85 6.47 -0.88
N ALA A 129 4.32 7.07 -1.98
CA ALA A 129 3.54 7.16 -3.21
C ALA A 129 3.10 5.79 -3.75
N TYR A 130 4.00 4.80 -3.75
CA TYR A 130 3.64 3.44 -4.13
C TYR A 130 2.59 2.85 -3.18
N GLY A 131 2.86 2.89 -1.88
CA GLY A 131 2.05 2.31 -0.84
C GLY A 131 0.62 2.84 -0.78
N PHE A 132 0.47 4.17 -0.81
CA PHE A 132 -0.85 4.79 -0.75
C PHE A 132 -1.58 4.76 -2.09
N GLY A 133 -0.86 4.62 -3.21
CA GLY A 133 -1.47 4.20 -4.47
C GLY A 133 -2.07 2.80 -4.38
N VAL A 134 -1.33 1.83 -3.83
CA VAL A 134 -1.82 0.45 -3.60
C VAL A 134 -2.98 0.43 -2.61
N THR A 135 -2.91 1.22 -1.53
CA THR A 135 -3.99 1.33 -0.54
C THR A 135 -5.23 2.01 -1.13
N THR A 136 -5.07 2.98 -2.02
CA THR A 136 -6.17 3.55 -2.79
C THR A 136 -6.84 2.50 -3.68
N TRP A 137 -6.04 1.63 -4.31
CA TRP A 137 -6.58 0.51 -5.08
C TRP A 137 -7.31 -0.52 -4.18
N LEU A 138 -6.81 -0.77 -2.97
CA LEU A 138 -7.51 -1.53 -1.94
C LEU A 138 -8.86 -0.89 -1.58
N CYS A 139 -8.90 0.42 -1.34
CA CYS A 139 -10.13 1.16 -1.07
C CYS A 139 -11.15 1.00 -2.21
N TRP A 140 -10.69 1.06 -3.47
CA TRP A 140 -11.56 0.83 -4.62
C TRP A 140 -12.18 -0.56 -4.63
N GLN A 141 -11.37 -1.61 -4.40
CA GLN A 141 -11.89 -2.98 -4.33
C GLN A 141 -12.84 -3.18 -3.15
N GLY A 142 -12.52 -2.59 -1.99
CA GLY A 142 -13.39 -2.56 -0.81
C GLY A 142 -14.72 -1.88 -1.10
N LEU A 143 -14.71 -0.71 -1.73
CA LEU A 143 -15.91 0.05 -2.10
C LEU A 143 -16.79 -0.73 -3.08
N ARG A 144 -16.21 -1.30 -4.14
CA ARG A 144 -16.93 -2.19 -5.07
C ARG A 144 -17.47 -3.44 -4.38
N GLY A 145 -16.76 -3.95 -3.37
CA GLY A 145 -17.19 -5.05 -2.53
C GLY A 145 -18.39 -4.69 -1.66
N ALA A 146 -18.38 -3.52 -1.01
CA ALA A 146 -19.44 -3.05 -0.12
C ALA A 146 -20.76 -2.77 -0.86
N LEU A 147 -20.68 -2.30 -2.10
CA LEU A 147 -21.84 -2.04 -2.97
C LEU A 147 -22.46 -3.33 -3.57
N THR A 148 -22.58 -4.38 -2.75
CA THR A 148 -23.14 -5.70 -3.14
C THR A 148 -24.56 -5.63 -3.70
N GLY A 149 -25.38 -4.66 -3.26
CA GLY A 149 -26.73 -4.43 -3.77
C GLY A 149 -26.77 -4.10 -5.27
N TYR A 150 -25.76 -3.36 -5.77
CA TYR A 150 -25.64 -3.06 -7.20
C TYR A 150 -25.30 -4.33 -8.01
N ARG A 151 -24.37 -5.15 -7.50
CA ARG A 151 -23.99 -6.42 -8.15
C ARG A 151 -25.16 -7.40 -8.23
N ARG A 152 -25.96 -7.51 -7.17
CA ARG A 152 -27.17 -8.37 -7.16
C ARG A 152 -28.22 -7.92 -8.16
N ALA A 153 -28.27 -6.62 -8.48
CA ALA A 153 -29.13 -6.05 -9.51
C ALA A 153 -28.53 -6.13 -10.93
N GLY A 154 -27.44 -6.89 -11.13
CA GLY A 154 -26.76 -7.03 -12.42
C GLY A 154 -26.01 -5.76 -12.87
N ARG A 155 -25.78 -4.80 -11.97
CA ARG A 155 -25.08 -3.55 -12.28
C ARG A 155 -23.64 -3.60 -11.79
N GLU A 156 -22.71 -3.25 -12.68
CA GLU A 156 -21.33 -3.03 -12.27
C GLU A 156 -21.17 -1.63 -11.66
N VAL A 157 -20.31 -1.54 -10.63
CA VAL A 157 -19.94 -0.25 -10.04
C VAL A 157 -18.92 0.42 -10.94
N GLU A 158 -19.38 1.48 -11.60
CA GLU A 158 -18.60 2.30 -12.51
C GLU A 158 -17.68 3.28 -11.76
N PRO A 159 -16.39 3.43 -12.13
CA PRO A 159 -15.51 4.48 -11.60
C PRO A 159 -15.92 5.86 -12.13
N THR A 160 -16.98 6.42 -11.56
CA THR A 160 -17.39 7.81 -11.80
C THR A 160 -16.40 8.77 -11.14
N ILE A 161 -16.37 10.03 -11.59
CA ILE A 161 -15.50 11.06 -10.99
C ILE A 161 -15.76 11.17 -9.48
N GLY A 162 -17.03 11.17 -9.05
CA GLY A 162 -17.38 11.22 -7.63
C GLY A 162 -16.83 10.04 -6.83
N LEU A 163 -16.93 8.81 -7.36
CA LEU A 163 -16.38 7.63 -6.70
C LEU A 163 -14.84 7.64 -6.68
N MET A 164 -14.19 8.18 -7.71
CA MET A 164 -12.74 8.36 -7.73
C MET A 164 -12.27 9.37 -6.68
N VAL A 165 -12.98 10.49 -6.51
CA VAL A 165 -12.68 11.46 -5.45
C VAL A 165 -12.80 10.82 -4.06
N ILE A 166 -13.88 10.08 -3.80
CA ILE A 166 -14.07 9.37 -2.52
C ILE A 166 -12.96 8.32 -2.30
N THR A 167 -12.60 7.59 -3.35
CA THR A 167 -11.57 6.56 -3.28
C THR A 167 -10.19 7.16 -2.99
N ALA A 168 -9.84 8.27 -3.65
CA ALA A 168 -8.60 9.00 -3.40
C ALA A 168 -8.56 9.57 -1.97
N ALA A 169 -9.67 10.16 -1.51
CA ALA A 169 -9.78 10.67 -0.13
C ALA A 169 -9.62 9.54 0.90
N ALA A 170 -10.20 8.36 0.67
CA ALA A 170 -10.01 7.20 1.53
C ALA A 170 -8.55 6.74 1.57
N GLY A 171 -7.88 6.67 0.42
CA GLY A 171 -6.44 6.35 0.35
C GLY A 171 -5.56 7.37 1.08
N ALA A 172 -5.82 8.66 0.89
CA ALA A 172 -5.14 9.73 1.63
C ALA A 172 -5.41 9.66 3.15
N GLY A 173 -6.62 9.24 3.55
CA GLY A 173 -6.96 8.98 4.96
C GLY A 173 -6.10 7.86 5.59
N PHE A 174 -5.82 6.78 4.84
CA PHE A 174 -4.84 5.78 5.29
C PHE A 174 -3.43 6.35 5.39
N GLY A 175 -3.07 7.29 4.50
CA GLY A 175 -1.86 8.10 4.61
C GLY A 175 -1.77 8.80 5.96
N ALA A 176 -2.80 9.56 6.32
CA ALA A 176 -2.85 10.23 7.61
C ALA A 176 -2.82 9.27 8.81
N LEU A 177 -3.44 8.08 8.71
CA LEU A 177 -3.33 7.05 9.75
C LEU A 177 -1.90 6.54 9.91
N ASN A 178 -1.13 6.43 8.83
CA ASN A 178 0.29 6.09 8.91
C ASN A 178 1.08 7.16 9.67
N GLU A 179 0.86 8.44 9.35
CA GLU A 179 1.49 9.55 10.07
C GLU A 179 1.14 9.55 11.58
N ILE A 180 -0.07 9.12 11.95
CA ILE A 180 -0.45 8.94 13.35
C ILE A 180 0.38 7.83 14.01
N VAL A 181 0.63 6.71 13.32
CA VAL A 181 1.48 5.62 13.83
C VAL A 181 2.91 6.10 14.04
N GLU A 182 3.46 6.86 13.08
CA GLU A 182 4.79 7.44 13.17
C GLU A 182 4.89 8.47 14.30
N PHE A 183 3.88 9.33 14.43
CA PHE A 183 3.79 10.25 15.55
C PHE A 183 3.82 9.51 16.89
N VAL A 184 3.08 8.41 17.03
CA VAL A 184 3.12 7.57 18.23
C VAL A 184 4.53 6.99 18.46
N ALA A 185 5.22 6.54 17.42
CA ALA A 185 6.59 6.03 17.53
C ALA A 185 7.55 7.08 18.11
N THR A 186 7.45 8.35 17.68
CA THR A 186 8.27 9.46 18.21
C THR A 186 8.05 9.72 19.70
N ARG A 187 6.94 9.24 20.28
CA ARG A 187 6.64 9.38 21.72
C ARG A 187 7.23 8.26 22.57
N ILE A 188 7.66 7.17 21.93
CA ILE A 188 8.10 5.94 22.61
C ILE A 188 9.62 5.76 22.45
N THR A 189 10.20 6.23 21.35
CA THR A 189 11.63 6.09 21.04
C THR A 189 12.13 7.28 20.22
N VAL A 190 13.45 7.43 20.13
CA VAL A 190 14.08 8.27 19.09
C VAL A 190 13.88 7.56 17.76
N THR A 191 13.41 8.29 16.75
CA THR A 191 13.09 7.80 15.41
C THR A 191 13.73 8.69 14.34
N ASN A 192 13.92 8.16 13.12
CA ASN A 192 14.30 8.95 11.94
C ASN A 192 13.10 9.43 11.11
N VAL A 193 11.88 9.05 11.50
CA VAL A 193 10.63 9.42 10.85
C VAL A 193 9.84 10.41 11.70
N GLY A 194 8.97 11.17 11.05
CA GLY A 194 8.15 12.21 11.66
C GLY A 194 8.80 13.60 11.69
N GLY A 195 8.15 14.54 12.38
CA GLY A 195 8.49 15.97 12.31
C GLY A 195 7.74 16.68 11.17
N TYR A 196 7.59 18.00 11.28
CA TYR A 196 6.70 18.77 10.41
C TYR A 196 7.01 18.61 8.92
N GLU A 197 8.29 18.75 8.54
CA GLU A 197 8.70 18.65 7.14
C GLU A 197 8.57 17.22 6.58
N ASN A 198 8.98 16.19 7.33
CA ASN A 198 8.87 14.80 6.86
C ASN A 198 7.40 14.44 6.64
N THR A 199 6.58 14.59 7.68
CA THR A 199 5.13 14.32 7.63
C THR A 199 4.45 15.15 6.54
N GLY A 200 4.84 16.40 6.35
CA GLY A 200 4.32 17.24 5.27
C GLY A 200 4.59 16.65 3.89
N TRP A 201 5.83 16.23 3.63
CA TRP A 201 6.20 15.56 2.38
C TRP A 201 5.54 14.20 2.23
N ASP A 202 5.44 13.42 3.30
CA ASP A 202 4.80 12.11 3.28
C ASP A 202 3.35 12.25 2.85
N LEU A 203 2.59 13.20 3.44
CA LEU A 203 1.22 13.50 3.01
C LEU A 203 1.14 13.91 1.54
N VAL A 204 2.10 14.67 1.01
CA VAL A 204 2.17 15.03 -0.42
C VAL A 204 2.34 13.78 -1.28
N TYR A 205 3.29 12.90 -0.95
CA TYR A 205 3.53 11.69 -1.72
C TYR A 205 2.40 10.66 -1.56
N ASN A 206 1.74 10.60 -0.40
CA ASN A 206 0.52 9.83 -0.17
C ASN A 206 -0.58 10.28 -1.15
N ALA A 207 -0.77 11.61 -1.28
CA ALA A 207 -1.73 12.19 -2.21
C ALA A 207 -1.35 11.92 -3.68
N VAL A 208 -0.08 12.04 -4.06
CA VAL A 208 0.41 11.70 -5.41
C VAL A 208 0.09 10.24 -5.75
N GLY A 209 0.40 9.32 -4.83
CA GLY A 209 0.08 7.90 -4.98
C GLY A 209 -1.41 7.65 -5.20
N ALA A 210 -2.26 8.27 -4.35
CA ALA A 210 -3.71 8.15 -4.44
C ALA A 210 -4.26 8.68 -5.77
N LEU A 211 -3.78 9.84 -6.22
CA LEU A 211 -4.20 10.46 -7.49
C LEU A 211 -3.80 9.62 -8.70
N ILE A 212 -2.57 9.08 -8.71
CA ILE A 212 -2.11 8.17 -9.77
C ILE A 212 -3.02 6.93 -9.81
N ALA A 213 -3.29 6.32 -8.65
CA ALA A 213 -4.12 5.11 -8.58
C ALA A 213 -5.53 5.34 -9.14
N VAL A 214 -6.23 6.40 -8.73
CA VAL A 214 -7.57 6.68 -9.27
C VAL A 214 -7.53 7.10 -10.74
N GLY A 215 -6.49 7.78 -11.19
CA GLY A 215 -6.27 8.10 -12.60
C GLY A 215 -6.15 6.84 -13.45
N LEU A 216 -5.36 5.86 -13.00
CA LEU A 216 -5.20 4.57 -13.65
C LEU A 216 -6.52 3.77 -13.65
N ILE A 217 -7.22 3.70 -12.52
CA ILE A 217 -8.53 3.02 -12.41
C ILE A 217 -9.52 3.62 -13.42
N TYR A 218 -9.58 4.95 -13.50
CA TYR A 218 -10.47 5.66 -14.41
C TYR A 218 -10.09 5.44 -15.89
N ALA A 219 -8.79 5.48 -16.21
CA ALA A 219 -8.29 5.32 -17.57
C ALA A 219 -8.47 3.90 -18.12
N PHE A 220 -8.18 2.87 -17.33
CA PHE A 220 -8.32 1.47 -17.76
C PHE A 220 -9.78 1.08 -18.02
N ARG A 221 -10.74 1.75 -17.37
CA ARG A 221 -12.16 1.61 -17.76
C ARG A 221 -12.41 2.08 -19.18
N ARG A 222 -11.97 3.30 -19.53
CA ARG A 222 -12.30 3.91 -20.83
C ARG A 222 -11.85 3.03 -22.00
N ARG A 223 -10.73 2.33 -21.87
CA ARG A 223 -10.23 1.40 -22.89
C ARG A 223 -11.12 0.17 -23.07
N GLY A 224 -11.70 -0.37 -21.99
CA GLY A 224 -12.66 -1.47 -22.07
C GLY A 224 -13.98 -1.07 -22.74
N ALA A 225 -14.48 0.13 -22.45
CA ALA A 225 -15.73 0.64 -23.01
C ALA A 225 -15.64 0.97 -24.51
N VAL A 226 -14.52 1.57 -24.96
CA VAL A 226 -14.32 1.93 -26.39
C VAL A 226 -14.22 0.69 -27.27
N SER A 227 -13.55 -0.37 -26.80
CA SER A 227 -13.38 -1.62 -27.56
C SER A 227 -14.71 -2.38 -27.78
N THR A 228 -15.67 -2.28 -26.87
CA THR A 228 -17.00 -2.87 -27.05
C THR A 228 -17.85 -2.14 -28.07
N THR A 229 -17.75 -0.81 -28.14
CA THR A 229 -18.58 0.00 -29.05
C THR A 229 -18.21 -0.26 -30.52
N GLU A 230 -16.92 -0.35 -30.85
CA GLU A 230 -16.44 -0.66 -32.21
C GLU A 230 -16.89 -2.05 -32.70
N CYS A 231 -17.06 -3.04 -31.81
CA CYS A 231 -17.49 -4.39 -32.20
C CYS A 231 -18.99 -4.46 -32.53
N THR A 232 -19.80 -3.55 -31.96
CA THR A 232 -21.24 -3.42 -32.26
C THR A 232 -21.51 -2.68 -33.57
N GLU A 233 -20.65 -1.73 -33.95
CA GLU A 233 -20.87 -0.88 -35.15
C GLU A 233 -20.52 -1.61 -36.46
N VAL A 234 -19.64 -2.60 -36.42
CA VAL A 234 -19.24 -3.41 -37.60
C VAL A 234 -20.27 -4.52 -37.93
N ARG A 235 -21.32 -4.69 -37.12
CA ARG A 235 -22.38 -5.69 -37.32
C ARG A 235 -23.75 -5.10 -37.68
N GLY A 236 -23.82 -3.81 -38.00
CA GLY A 236 -25.04 -3.10 -38.43
C GLY A 236 -25.20 -3.05 -39.94
#